data_AF-A0A016QM76-F1
#
_entry.id   AF-A0A016QM76-F1
#
_cell.length_a   1.000
_cell.length_b   1.000
_cell.length_c   1.000
_cell.angle_alpha   90.00
_cell.angle_beta   90.00
_cell.angle_gamma   90.00
#
_symmetry.space_group_name_H-M   'P 1'
#
loop_
_entity.id
_entity.type
_entity.pdbx_description
1 polymer ?
#
loop_
_entity_poly.entity_id
_entity_poly.type
_entity_poly.pdbx_seq_one_letter_code
_entity_poly.pdbx_strand_id
1 'polypeptide(L)'
;MERNDAVMPWVAIVCAAIMWIILLFLFNKETAPEPVVVDPAVVASINKEWPTLGKQVFASAGCVGCHGAEGQGGAGPKLAGDEKILKDPVYVHTIITKGKGGMPAFGDKLKEEEVYAVANYVLHSWGNKIEEPLTPATVAAGQTKVDPAVLKNRSRFVPEDIKLPEIFLATFTMVLLTYGLIGLYSVWAEGQELHPGIHKARSTPLSMTAMVVTLGLSLLFSVLFVRQMVADYAAWANKEMPNVAMEGFYAAMILLTIALAIGLYKKFFMDDEVLVEDASGEFPW
;
A
#
# COMPACT_ATOMS: atom_id res chain seq x y z
N MET A 1 33.72 -25.69 -16.65
CA MET A 1 33.50 -25.13 -15.29
C MET A 1 32.02 -25.20 -15.01
N GLU A 2 31.63 -25.78 -13.87
CA GLU A 2 30.24 -25.78 -13.42
C GLU A 2 29.85 -24.34 -13.02
N ARG A 3 28.71 -23.84 -13.50
CA ARG A 3 28.35 -22.43 -13.33
C ARG A 3 27.76 -22.22 -11.93
N ASN A 4 28.45 -21.44 -11.09
CA ASN A 4 28.05 -21.23 -9.69
C ASN A 4 26.73 -20.44 -9.54
N ASP A 5 26.26 -19.80 -10.61
CA ASP A 5 24.99 -19.09 -10.72
C ASP A 5 23.78 -20.02 -10.92
N ALA A 6 23.97 -21.33 -11.05
CA ALA A 6 22.91 -22.33 -11.16
C ALA A 6 22.28 -22.70 -9.80
N VAL A 7 23.04 -22.57 -8.71
CA VAL A 7 22.58 -22.80 -7.34
C VAL A 7 21.87 -21.55 -6.78
N MET A 8 22.32 -20.37 -7.22
CA MET A 8 21.77 -19.06 -6.86
C MET A 8 20.26 -18.84 -7.10
N PRO A 9 19.59 -19.36 -8.15
CA PRO A 9 18.18 -19.08 -8.43
C PRO A 9 17.26 -19.79 -7.43
N TRP A 10 17.56 -21.06 -7.12
CA TRP A 10 16.85 -21.81 -6.10
C TRP A 10 17.05 -21.21 -4.71
N VAL A 11 18.28 -20.83 -4.37
CA VAL A 11 18.58 -20.15 -3.11
C VAL A 11 17.85 -18.81 -3.03
N ALA A 12 17.83 -18.00 -4.09
CA ALA A 12 17.12 -16.72 -4.11
C ALA A 12 15.61 -16.87 -3.92
N ILE A 13 14.97 -17.86 -4.57
CA ILE A 13 13.54 -18.14 -4.43
C ILE A 13 13.20 -18.62 -3.01
N VAL A 14 14.00 -19.54 -2.47
CA VAL A 14 13.81 -20.06 -1.10
C VAL A 14 14.07 -18.97 -0.06
N CYS A 15 15.11 -18.16 -0.22
CA CYS A 15 15.38 -17.01 0.63
C CYS A 15 14.24 -15.98 0.54
N ALA A 16 13.68 -15.70 -0.64
CA ALA A 16 12.53 -14.82 -0.79
C ALA A 16 11.31 -15.35 -0.03
N ALA A 17 11.01 -16.64 -0.16
CA ALA A 17 9.88 -17.27 0.53
C ALA A 17 10.06 -17.29 2.05
N ILE A 18 11.26 -17.63 2.54
CA ILE A 18 11.58 -17.63 3.98
C ILE A 18 11.53 -16.21 4.54
N MET A 19 12.12 -15.23 3.85
CA MET A 19 12.07 -13.83 4.24
C MET A 19 10.64 -13.28 4.22
N TRP A 20 9.81 -13.67 3.25
CA TRP A 20 8.38 -13.34 3.24
C TRP A 20 7.68 -13.83 4.51
N ILE A 21 7.87 -15.10 4.86
CA ILE A 21 7.25 -15.71 6.05
C ILE A 21 7.77 -15.05 7.35
N ILE A 22 9.08 -14.87 7.49
CA ILE A 22 9.69 -14.27 8.68
C ILE A 22 9.25 -12.82 8.85
N LEU A 23 9.27 -12.03 7.78
CA LEU A 23 8.90 -10.62 7.83
C LEU A 23 7.39 -10.45 8.01
N LEU A 24 6.55 -11.32 7.45
CA LEU A 24 5.12 -11.34 7.79
C LEU A 24 4.92 -11.57 9.29
N PHE A 25 5.64 -12.52 9.90
CA PHE A 25 5.53 -12.78 11.34
C PHE A 25 6.07 -11.63 12.21
N LEU A 26 7.18 -11.01 11.81
CA LEU A 26 7.78 -9.88 12.53
C LEU A 26 6.91 -8.62 12.42
N PHE A 27 6.48 -8.24 11.22
CA PHE A 27 5.66 -7.04 10.99
C PHE A 27 4.21 -7.21 11.43
N ASN A 28 3.66 -8.43 11.48
CA ASN A 28 2.33 -8.64 12.06
C ASN A 28 2.31 -8.33 13.57
N LYS A 29 3.43 -8.49 14.29
CA LYS A 29 3.53 -8.11 15.70
C LYS A 29 3.77 -6.62 15.90
N GLU A 30 4.56 -5.96 15.06
CA GLU A 30 4.85 -4.53 15.20
C GLU A 30 3.72 -3.61 14.70
N THR A 31 2.76 -4.13 13.93
CA THR A 31 1.64 -3.33 13.38
C THR A 31 0.32 -3.52 14.10
N ALA A 32 0.29 -4.29 15.20
CA ALA A 32 -0.83 -4.28 16.12
C ALA A 32 -0.77 -2.95 16.89
N PRO A 33 -1.80 -2.08 16.82
CA PRO A 33 -1.83 -0.89 17.66
C PRO A 33 -1.66 -1.35 19.11
N GLU A 34 -0.73 -0.74 19.84
CA GLU A 34 -0.61 -1.02 21.27
C GLU A 34 -2.00 -0.85 21.89
N PRO A 35 -2.50 -1.85 22.64
CA PRO A 35 -3.79 -1.73 23.29
C PRO A 35 -3.69 -0.52 24.21
N VAL A 36 -4.46 0.53 23.91
CA VAL A 36 -4.55 1.70 24.77
C VAL A 36 -4.96 1.18 26.13
N VAL A 37 -4.06 1.30 27.11
CA VAL A 37 -4.33 0.94 28.50
C VAL A 37 -5.27 2.00 29.03
N VAL A 38 -6.57 1.81 28.79
CA VAL A 38 -7.59 2.71 29.30
C VAL A 38 -7.88 2.29 30.74
N ASP A 39 -7.59 3.17 31.69
CA ASP A 39 -8.04 2.96 33.06
C ASP A 39 -9.57 2.89 33.08
N PRO A 40 -10.18 1.77 33.51
CA PRO A 40 -11.63 1.61 33.58
C PRO A 40 -12.31 2.71 34.42
N ALA A 41 -11.60 3.30 35.38
CA ALA A 41 -12.11 4.38 36.21
C ALA A 41 -12.31 5.67 35.40
N VAL A 42 -11.43 5.96 34.44
CA VAL A 42 -11.50 7.13 33.55
C VAL A 42 -12.66 6.99 32.55
N VAL A 43 -12.91 5.78 32.05
CA VAL A 43 -14.08 5.53 31.17
C VAL A 43 -15.39 5.68 31.94
N ALA A 44 -15.43 5.18 33.17
CA ALA A 44 -16.61 5.27 34.02
C ALA A 44 -16.92 6.72 34.45
N SER A 45 -15.90 7.54 34.73
CA SER A 45 -16.07 8.97 35.04
C SER A 45 -16.55 9.75 33.82
N ILE A 46 -15.94 9.54 32.65
CA ILE A 46 -16.35 10.19 31.40
C ILE A 46 -17.82 9.90 31.12
N ASN A 47 -18.25 8.65 31.10
CA ASN A 47 -19.64 8.27 30.75
C ASN A 47 -20.70 8.86 31.69
N LYS A 48 -20.34 9.16 32.94
CA LYS A 48 -21.27 9.67 33.96
C LYS A 48 -21.24 11.18 34.10
N GLU A 49 -20.08 11.80 33.93
CA GLU A 49 -19.84 13.20 34.33
C GLU A 49 -19.62 14.16 33.16
N TRP A 50 -19.50 13.64 31.92
CA TRP A 50 -19.32 14.49 30.73
C TRP A 50 -20.38 15.60 30.55
N PRO A 51 -21.68 15.44 30.90
CA PRO A 51 -22.66 16.51 30.65
C PRO A 51 -22.42 17.75 31.51
N THR A 52 -21.99 17.55 32.77
CA THR A 52 -21.75 18.63 33.73
C THR A 52 -20.34 19.19 33.57
N LEU A 53 -19.33 18.32 33.53
CA LEU A 53 -17.94 18.71 33.39
C LEU A 53 -17.69 19.35 32.02
N GLY A 54 -18.23 18.76 30.96
CA GLY A 54 -18.06 19.27 29.60
C GLY A 54 -18.69 20.65 29.40
N LYS A 55 -19.86 20.89 29.98
CA LYS A 55 -20.48 22.23 29.98
C LYS A 55 -19.65 23.25 30.76
N GLN A 56 -19.12 22.87 31.92
CA GLN A 56 -18.26 23.73 32.72
C GLN A 56 -16.98 24.10 31.96
N VAL A 57 -16.29 23.12 31.38
CA VAL A 57 -15.08 23.31 30.58
C VAL A 57 -15.38 24.16 29.35
N PHE A 58 -16.50 23.93 28.67
CA PHE A 58 -16.92 24.75 27.53
C PHE A 58 -17.04 26.24 27.91
N ALA A 59 -17.58 26.52 29.09
CA ALA A 59 -17.71 27.88 29.62
C ALA A 59 -16.38 28.47 30.12
N SER A 60 -15.58 27.71 30.87
CA SER A 60 -14.38 28.21 31.54
C SER A 60 -13.14 28.27 30.64
N ALA A 61 -13.03 27.38 29.65
CA ALA A 61 -11.88 27.31 28.74
C ALA A 61 -11.96 28.32 27.57
N GLY A 62 -12.98 29.19 27.55
CA GLY A 62 -13.14 30.23 26.54
C GLY A 62 -13.79 29.77 25.24
N CYS A 63 -14.30 28.53 25.16
CA CYS A 63 -14.96 27.99 23.96
C CYS A 63 -16.18 28.84 23.56
N VAL A 64 -16.96 29.27 24.56
CA VAL A 64 -18.12 30.17 24.40
C VAL A 64 -17.75 31.47 23.69
N GLY A 65 -16.54 32.01 23.93
CA GLY A 65 -16.12 33.28 23.37
C GLY A 65 -16.02 33.28 21.84
N CYS A 66 -15.71 32.12 21.25
CA CYS A 66 -15.62 31.98 19.79
C CYS A 66 -16.84 31.25 19.20
N HIS A 67 -17.32 30.19 19.85
CA HIS A 67 -18.37 29.32 19.32
C HIS A 67 -19.78 29.67 19.79
N GLY A 68 -19.92 30.64 20.70
CA GLY A 68 -21.19 31.04 21.29
C GLY A 68 -21.68 30.08 22.38
N ALA A 69 -22.54 30.58 23.27
CA ALA A 69 -23.06 29.81 24.40
C ALA A 69 -23.97 28.65 24.00
N GLU A 70 -24.59 28.75 22.83
CA GLU A 70 -25.47 27.75 22.25
C GLU A 70 -24.84 27.05 21.02
N GLY A 71 -23.51 27.14 20.87
CA GLY A 71 -22.82 26.59 19.71
C GLY A 71 -23.25 27.23 18.39
N GLN A 72 -23.88 28.41 18.42
CA GLN A 72 -24.41 29.10 17.25
C GLN A 72 -23.31 29.65 16.32
N GLY A 73 -22.06 29.68 16.79
CA GLY A 73 -20.92 30.25 16.10
C GLY A 73 -20.74 31.75 16.34
N GLY A 74 -19.71 32.31 15.72
CA GLY A 74 -19.34 33.71 15.87
C GLY A 74 -17.97 33.94 15.25
N ALA A 75 -16.96 34.19 16.08
CA ALA A 75 -15.56 34.19 15.64
C ALA A 75 -15.07 32.79 15.26
N GLY A 76 -15.62 31.75 15.89
CA GLY A 76 -15.45 30.34 15.53
C GLY A 76 -16.65 29.78 14.75
N PRO A 77 -16.48 28.62 14.10
CA PRO A 77 -17.56 27.97 13.36
C PRO A 77 -18.73 27.56 14.27
N LYS A 78 -19.92 27.47 13.67
CA LYS A 78 -21.12 26.92 14.31
C LYS A 78 -20.89 25.46 14.67
N LEU A 79 -21.21 25.09 15.91
CA LEU A 79 -21.16 23.71 16.41
C LEU A 79 -22.55 23.08 16.46
N ALA A 80 -23.62 23.88 16.57
CA ALA A 80 -24.99 23.39 16.68
C ALA A 80 -25.49 22.78 15.36
N GLY A 81 -25.77 21.48 15.35
CA GLY A 81 -26.30 20.74 14.21
C GLY A 81 -25.35 20.67 13.03
N ASP A 82 -24.03 20.71 13.25
CA ASP A 82 -23.06 20.59 12.17
C ASP A 82 -22.88 19.11 11.78
N GLU A 83 -23.25 18.77 10.54
CA GLU A 83 -23.13 17.39 10.05
C GLU A 83 -21.69 16.88 10.00
N LYS A 84 -20.69 17.76 9.89
CA LYS A 84 -19.28 17.37 9.79
C LYS A 84 -18.77 16.76 11.09
N ILE A 85 -19.15 17.35 12.23
CA ILE A 85 -18.75 16.84 13.54
C ILE A 85 -19.48 15.53 13.89
N LEU A 86 -20.68 15.31 13.35
CA LEU A 86 -21.43 14.07 13.54
C LEU A 86 -20.90 12.93 12.66
N LYS A 87 -20.40 13.23 11.46
CA LYS A 87 -19.76 12.24 10.56
C LYS A 87 -18.43 11.73 11.09
N ASP A 88 -17.70 12.55 11.83
CA ASP A 88 -16.44 12.17 12.46
C ASP A 88 -16.34 12.74 13.90
N PRO A 89 -16.86 12.01 14.91
CA PRO A 89 -16.74 12.39 16.32
C PRO A 89 -15.29 12.57 16.80
N VAL A 90 -14.37 11.76 16.25
CA VAL A 90 -12.93 11.78 16.63
C VAL A 90 -12.25 13.04 16.12
N TYR A 91 -12.79 13.64 15.06
CA TYR A 91 -12.40 14.96 14.60
C TYR A 91 -12.51 16.01 15.70
N VAL A 92 -13.62 16.06 16.44
CA VAL A 92 -13.86 17.07 17.48
C VAL A 92 -12.80 16.98 18.57
N HIS A 93 -12.55 15.77 19.08
CA HIS A 93 -11.50 15.53 20.06
C HIS A 93 -10.13 16.01 19.54
N THR A 94 -9.78 15.62 18.30
CA THR A 94 -8.49 15.97 17.68
C THR A 94 -8.30 17.49 17.55
N ILE A 95 -9.35 18.21 17.17
CA ILE A 95 -9.32 19.67 17.03
C ILE A 95 -9.18 20.36 18.39
N ILE A 96 -9.80 19.84 19.45
CA ILE A 96 -9.62 20.37 20.80
C ILE A 96 -8.17 20.13 21.26
N THR A 97 -7.63 18.92 21.06
CA THR A 97 -6.27 18.58 21.49
C THR A 97 -5.22 19.39 20.72
N LYS A 98 -5.29 19.45 19.39
CA LYS A 98 -4.22 19.99 18.52
C LYS A 98 -4.48 21.40 18.00
N GLY A 99 -5.70 21.92 18.13
CA GLY A 99 -6.11 23.19 17.51
C GLY A 99 -6.30 23.07 15.99
N LYS A 100 -6.86 24.12 15.38
CA LYS A 100 -6.98 24.25 13.92
C LYS A 100 -7.19 25.70 13.51
N GLY A 101 -6.35 26.19 12.60
CA GLY A 101 -6.44 27.57 12.11
C GLY A 101 -6.33 28.57 13.25
N GLY A 102 -7.36 29.40 13.45
CA GLY A 102 -7.42 30.36 14.56
C GLY A 102 -7.79 29.77 15.93
N MET A 103 -8.17 28.49 16.00
CA MET A 103 -8.47 27.81 17.27
C MET A 103 -7.17 27.28 17.91
N PRO A 104 -6.81 27.70 19.13
CA PRO A 104 -5.60 27.23 19.81
C PRO A 104 -5.72 25.75 20.23
N ALA A 105 -4.57 25.12 20.46
CA ALA A 105 -4.51 23.77 21.04
C ALA A 105 -4.82 23.82 22.56
N PHE A 106 -5.62 22.86 23.03
CA PHE A 106 -5.97 22.69 24.45
C PHE A 106 -5.44 21.40 25.06
N GLY A 107 -4.76 20.54 24.30
CA GLY A 107 -4.24 19.27 24.80
C GLY A 107 -3.30 19.40 26.01
N ASP A 108 -2.48 20.46 26.05
CA ASP A 108 -1.58 20.72 27.18
C ASP A 108 -2.19 21.62 28.27
N LYS A 109 -3.42 22.12 28.05
CA LYS A 109 -4.11 23.07 28.93
C LYS A 109 -5.25 22.45 29.73
N LEU A 110 -5.82 21.38 29.20
CA LEU A 110 -6.92 20.64 29.80
C LEU A 110 -6.43 19.24 30.15
N LYS A 111 -6.95 18.67 31.23
CA LYS A 111 -6.74 17.26 31.54
C LYS A 111 -7.44 16.41 30.49
N GLU A 112 -6.95 15.19 30.28
CA GLU A 112 -7.51 14.26 29.30
C GLU A 112 -9.02 14.06 29.50
N GLU A 113 -9.45 13.84 30.74
CA GLU A 113 -10.86 13.74 31.14
C GLU A 113 -11.70 14.97 30.73
N GLU A 114 -11.14 16.18 30.87
CA GLU A 114 -11.80 17.44 30.52
C GLU A 114 -11.94 17.59 28.99
N VAL A 115 -10.95 17.11 28.23
CA VAL A 115 -10.99 17.10 26.77
C VAL A 115 -12.09 16.16 26.26
N TYR A 116 -12.20 14.95 26.81
CA TYR A 116 -13.31 14.04 26.48
C TYR A 116 -14.66 14.60 26.91
N ALA A 117 -14.73 15.22 28.09
CA ALA A 117 -15.96 15.79 28.60
C ALA A 117 -16.48 16.93 27.70
N VAL A 118 -15.61 17.87 27.30
CA VAL A 118 -16.00 18.98 26.43
C VAL A 118 -16.30 18.52 25.00
N ALA A 119 -15.57 17.53 24.46
CA ALA A 119 -15.87 16.93 23.17
C ALA A 119 -17.26 16.26 23.17
N ASN A 120 -17.56 15.47 24.21
CA ASN A 120 -18.87 14.84 24.37
C ASN A 120 -20.00 15.87 24.56
N TYR A 121 -19.74 16.94 25.31
CA TYR A 121 -20.69 18.03 25.45
C TYR A 121 -21.07 18.65 24.10
N VAL A 122 -20.09 18.92 23.24
CA VAL A 122 -20.36 19.47 21.89
C VAL A 122 -21.17 18.50 21.04
N LEU A 123 -20.86 17.20 21.07
CA LEU A 123 -21.51 16.20 20.22
C LEU A 123 -22.91 15.75 20.67
N HIS A 124 -23.32 16.11 21.87
CA HIS A 124 -24.66 15.82 22.40
C HIS A 124 -25.48 17.07 22.69
N SER A 125 -24.97 18.26 22.37
CA SER A 125 -25.65 19.54 22.59
C SER A 125 -26.21 20.11 21.30
N TRP A 126 -27.22 20.96 21.42
CA TRP A 126 -27.73 21.82 20.34
C TRP A 126 -28.15 21.08 19.07
N GLY A 127 -28.80 19.92 19.24
CA GLY A 127 -29.27 19.08 18.13
C GLY A 127 -28.24 18.09 17.60
N ASN A 128 -27.00 18.12 18.11
CA ASN A 128 -26.03 17.06 17.86
C ASN A 128 -26.42 15.83 18.69
N LYS A 129 -26.38 14.65 18.08
CA LYS A 129 -26.65 13.39 18.76
C LYS A 129 -25.78 12.30 18.16
N ILE A 130 -24.91 11.73 18.98
CA ILE A 130 -24.19 10.49 18.70
C ILE A 130 -24.75 9.39 19.60
N GLU A 131 -24.65 8.12 19.18
CA GLU A 131 -25.25 6.99 19.92
C GLU A 131 -24.52 6.68 21.22
N GLU A 132 -23.20 6.86 21.23
CA GLU A 132 -22.34 6.58 22.39
C GLU A 132 -21.36 7.74 22.63
N PRO A 133 -21.05 8.08 23.89
CA PRO A 133 -19.99 9.03 24.21
C PRO A 133 -18.63 8.57 23.70
N LEU A 134 -17.82 9.54 23.24
CA LEU A 134 -16.40 9.35 22.97
C LEU A 134 -15.69 8.90 24.24
N THR A 135 -14.98 7.79 24.12
CA THR A 135 -14.03 7.25 25.09
C THR A 135 -12.63 7.20 24.47
N PRO A 136 -11.56 7.05 25.30
CA PRO A 136 -10.21 6.86 24.77
C PRO A 136 -10.09 5.71 23.78
N ALA A 137 -10.81 4.62 23.99
CA ALA A 137 -10.87 3.49 23.07
C ALA A 137 -11.44 3.88 21.69
N THR A 138 -12.52 4.66 21.66
CA THR A 138 -13.13 5.12 20.40
C THR A 138 -12.27 6.13 19.64
N VAL A 139 -11.55 7.01 20.35
CA VAL A 139 -10.60 7.95 19.74
C VAL A 139 -9.41 7.20 19.17
N ALA A 140 -8.84 6.25 19.91
CA ALA A 140 -7.74 5.43 19.41
C ALA A 140 -8.15 4.60 18.18
N ALA A 141 -9.35 4.00 18.22
CA ALA A 141 -9.90 3.27 17.08
C ALA A 141 -10.21 4.17 15.87
N GLY A 142 -10.58 5.44 16.08
CA GLY A 142 -10.84 6.39 15.00
C GLY A 142 -9.58 7.08 14.46
N GLN A 143 -8.56 7.33 15.28
CA GLN A 143 -7.29 7.93 14.85
C GLN A 143 -6.48 7.02 13.92
N THR A 144 -6.73 5.70 13.95
CA THR A 144 -6.15 4.75 12.98
C THR A 144 -6.82 4.82 11.60
N LYS A 145 -7.99 5.45 11.48
CA LYS A 145 -8.67 5.72 10.21
C LYS A 145 -8.14 7.05 9.65
N VAL A 146 -6.96 7.01 9.05
CA VAL A 146 -6.37 8.17 8.38
C VAL A 146 -7.29 8.62 7.24
N ASP A 147 -7.63 9.91 7.21
CA ASP A 147 -8.42 10.54 6.14
C ASP A 147 -7.77 10.29 4.75
N PRO A 148 -8.49 9.74 3.76
CA PRO A 148 -7.99 9.50 2.40
C PRO A 148 -7.35 10.74 1.75
N ALA A 149 -7.73 11.96 2.17
CA ALA A 149 -7.15 13.21 1.68
C ALA A 149 -5.71 13.46 2.19
N VAL A 150 -5.32 12.92 3.34
CA VAL A 150 -3.93 12.96 3.84
C VAL A 150 -3.07 11.93 3.10
N LEU A 151 -3.70 10.86 2.60
CA LEU A 151 -3.06 9.83 1.76
C LEU A 151 -2.97 10.21 0.28
N LYS A 152 -3.29 11.45 -0.11
CA LYS A 152 -3.31 11.89 -1.52
C LYS A 152 -1.96 11.85 -2.24
N ASN A 153 -0.88 11.59 -1.50
CA ASN A 153 0.46 11.31 -2.04
C ASN A 153 0.86 9.81 -1.98
N ARG A 154 -0.02 8.91 -1.52
CA ARG A 154 0.09 7.50 -1.85
C ARG A 154 -0.38 7.36 -3.29
N SER A 155 0.51 6.87 -4.16
CA SER A 155 0.19 6.65 -5.57
C SER A 155 -1.14 5.92 -5.71
N ARG A 156 -1.99 6.35 -6.65
CA ARG A 156 -3.28 5.73 -7.07
C ARG A 156 -3.28 4.19 -7.15
N PHE A 157 -2.11 3.59 -7.24
CA PHE A 157 -1.88 2.16 -7.41
C PHE A 157 -1.65 1.38 -6.10
N VAL A 158 -1.68 2.02 -4.94
CA VAL A 158 -1.54 1.35 -3.64
C VAL A 158 -2.92 1.27 -2.98
N PRO A 159 -3.50 0.06 -2.85
CA PRO A 159 -4.75 -0.15 -2.11
C PRO A 159 -4.70 0.43 -0.69
N GLU A 160 -5.83 0.96 -0.21
CA GLU A 160 -5.94 1.69 1.07
C GLU A 160 -5.64 0.81 2.30
N ASP A 161 -5.72 -0.50 2.13
CA ASP A 161 -5.48 -1.53 3.14
C ASP A 161 -4.01 -1.93 3.32
N ILE A 162 -3.10 -1.53 2.41
CA ILE A 162 -1.69 -1.96 2.48
C ILE A 162 -0.87 -1.02 3.39
N LYS A 163 -0.26 -1.61 4.42
CA LYS A 163 0.61 -0.89 5.38
C LYS A 163 2.01 -0.63 4.77
N LEU A 164 2.69 0.42 5.22
CA LEU A 164 4.02 0.80 4.69
C LEU A 164 5.08 -0.32 4.75
N PRO A 165 5.15 -1.15 5.82
CA PRO A 165 6.04 -2.30 5.85
C PRO A 165 5.68 -3.40 4.83
N GLU A 166 4.40 -3.57 4.53
CA GLU A 166 3.92 -4.54 3.53
C GLU A 166 4.33 -4.12 2.11
N ILE A 167 4.40 -2.81 1.84
CA ILE A 167 4.93 -2.26 0.58
C ILE A 167 6.42 -2.59 0.45
N PHE A 168 7.21 -2.42 1.52
CA PHE A 168 8.63 -2.76 1.52
C PHE A 168 8.84 -4.27 1.31
N LEU A 169 8.02 -5.09 1.96
CA LEU A 169 8.06 -6.54 1.81
C LEU A 169 7.69 -6.99 0.39
N ALA A 170 6.62 -6.43 -0.18
CA ALA A 170 6.19 -6.70 -1.55
C ALA A 170 7.26 -6.33 -2.56
N THR A 171 7.88 -5.15 -2.42
CA THR A 171 8.94 -4.70 -3.32
C THR A 171 10.20 -5.55 -3.21
N PHE A 172 10.67 -5.87 -2.00
CA PHE A 172 11.85 -6.73 -1.81
C PHE A 172 11.62 -8.14 -2.38
N THR A 173 10.42 -8.69 -2.19
CA THR A 173 10.05 -10.00 -2.73
C THR A 173 9.95 -10.01 -4.24
N MET A 174 9.38 -8.94 -4.82
CA MET A 174 9.35 -8.74 -6.27
C MET A 174 10.77 -8.73 -6.84
N VAL A 175 11.71 -8.03 -6.19
CA VAL A 175 13.11 -7.99 -6.62
C VAL A 175 13.73 -9.39 -6.60
N LEU A 176 13.64 -10.11 -5.47
CA LEU A 176 14.22 -11.45 -5.37
C LEU A 176 13.58 -12.45 -6.35
N LEU A 177 12.27 -12.41 -6.53
CA LEU A 177 11.58 -13.24 -7.53
C LEU A 177 12.06 -12.90 -8.95
N THR A 178 12.25 -11.62 -9.25
CA THR A 178 12.76 -11.18 -10.56
C THR A 178 14.16 -11.74 -10.80
N TYR A 179 15.08 -11.60 -9.83
CA TYR A 179 16.42 -12.16 -9.92
C TYR A 179 16.42 -13.70 -10.01
N GLY A 180 15.55 -14.37 -9.25
CA GLY A 180 15.39 -15.82 -9.31
C GLY A 180 14.89 -16.30 -10.67
N LEU A 181 13.91 -15.62 -11.26
CA LEU A 181 13.40 -15.92 -12.60
C LEU A 181 14.45 -15.68 -13.68
N ILE A 182 15.24 -14.59 -13.58
CA ILE A 182 16.36 -14.31 -14.49
C ILE A 182 17.39 -15.44 -14.42
N GLY A 183 17.76 -15.88 -13.22
CA GLY A 183 18.70 -16.98 -13.02
C GLY A 183 18.19 -18.30 -13.61
N LEU A 184 16.92 -18.64 -13.34
CA LEU A 184 16.30 -19.86 -13.88
C LEU A 184 16.22 -19.82 -15.42
N TYR A 185 15.89 -18.65 -15.98
CA TYR A 185 15.87 -18.44 -17.41
C TYR A 185 17.26 -18.57 -18.04
N SER A 186 18.29 -17.97 -17.44
CA SER A 186 19.68 -18.13 -17.91
C SER A 186 20.10 -19.60 -17.90
N VAL A 187 19.82 -20.32 -16.82
CA VAL A 187 20.08 -21.76 -16.72
C VAL A 187 19.36 -22.54 -17.81
N TRP A 188 18.09 -22.25 -18.04
CA TRP A 188 17.32 -22.91 -19.10
C TRP A 188 17.86 -22.57 -20.49
N ALA A 189 18.27 -21.33 -20.74
CA ALA A 189 18.74 -20.87 -22.05
C ALA A 189 20.14 -21.42 -22.39
N GLU A 190 21.07 -21.37 -21.43
CA GLU A 190 22.51 -21.58 -21.66
C GLU A 190 23.03 -22.91 -21.06
N GLY A 191 22.24 -23.58 -20.22
CA GLY A 191 22.63 -24.82 -19.54
C GLY A 191 23.39 -24.59 -18.22
N GLN A 192 23.80 -25.69 -17.58
CA GLN A 192 24.54 -25.68 -16.29
C GLN A 192 26.05 -25.60 -16.46
N GLU A 193 26.55 -26.05 -17.61
CA GLU A 193 27.96 -26.17 -17.91
C GLU A 193 28.29 -25.43 -19.20
N LEU A 194 29.29 -24.55 -19.12
CA LEU A 194 29.85 -23.88 -20.28
C LEU A 194 30.75 -24.86 -21.03
N HIS A 195 30.30 -25.26 -22.21
CA HIS A 195 31.10 -26.08 -23.13
C HIS A 195 31.86 -25.12 -24.05
N PRO A 196 33.20 -25.08 -24.03
CA PRO A 196 33.96 -24.22 -24.95
C PRO A 196 33.73 -24.63 -26.41
N GLY A 197 33.66 -23.65 -27.31
CA GLY A 197 33.54 -23.86 -28.76
C GLY A 197 32.23 -23.33 -29.36
N ILE A 198 32.07 -23.57 -30.67
CA ILE A 198 30.92 -23.12 -31.46
C ILE A 198 29.82 -24.19 -31.38
N HIS A 199 28.69 -23.83 -30.75
CA HIS A 199 27.50 -24.64 -30.68
C HIS A 199 26.51 -24.19 -31.74
N LYS A 200 26.36 -25.01 -32.78
CA LYS A 200 25.37 -24.74 -33.81
C LYS A 200 23.98 -25.06 -33.30
N ALA A 201 23.10 -24.06 -33.27
CA ALA A 201 21.71 -24.28 -32.92
C ALA A 201 21.04 -25.08 -34.03
N ARG A 202 20.39 -26.18 -33.66
CA ARG A 202 19.58 -26.97 -34.60
C ARG A 202 18.13 -26.91 -34.19
N SER A 203 17.40 -26.13 -34.95
CA SER A 203 15.99 -25.94 -34.69
C SER A 203 15.20 -27.20 -35.08
N THR A 204 14.20 -27.52 -34.27
CA THR A 204 13.27 -28.66 -34.47
C THR A 204 11.89 -28.16 -34.86
N PRO A 205 11.04 -28.98 -35.52
CA PRO A 205 9.65 -28.62 -35.80
C PRO A 205 8.88 -28.17 -34.54
N LEU A 206 9.19 -28.77 -33.38
CA LEU A 206 8.61 -28.38 -32.10
C LEU A 206 9.04 -26.95 -31.70
N SER A 207 10.34 -26.62 -31.81
CA SER A 207 10.83 -25.27 -31.51
C SER A 207 10.30 -24.21 -32.49
N MET A 208 10.09 -24.57 -33.77
CA MET A 208 9.42 -23.69 -34.73
C MET A 208 8.00 -23.38 -34.29
N THR A 209 7.25 -24.43 -33.95
CA THR A 209 5.86 -24.30 -33.52
C THR A 209 5.78 -23.45 -32.25
N ALA A 210 6.65 -23.70 -31.28
CA ALA A 210 6.73 -22.91 -30.04
C ALA A 210 7.02 -21.44 -30.32
N MET A 211 7.96 -21.13 -31.22
CA MET A 211 8.27 -19.75 -31.62
C MET A 211 7.06 -19.06 -32.27
N VAL A 212 6.44 -19.71 -33.27
CA VAL A 212 5.28 -19.15 -33.99
C VAL A 212 4.10 -18.92 -33.05
N VAL A 213 3.80 -19.87 -32.16
CA VAL A 213 2.74 -19.72 -31.16
C VAL A 213 3.04 -18.56 -30.22
N THR A 214 4.28 -18.44 -29.75
CA THR A 214 4.68 -17.36 -28.84
C THR A 214 4.51 -15.98 -29.48
N LEU A 215 4.98 -15.82 -30.73
CA LEU A 215 4.80 -14.58 -31.49
C LEU A 215 3.31 -14.27 -31.76
N GLY A 216 2.52 -15.31 -32.07
CA GLY A 216 1.07 -15.18 -32.24
C GLY A 216 0.37 -14.72 -30.96
N LEU A 217 0.79 -15.24 -29.80
CA LEU A 217 0.27 -14.80 -28.49
C LEU A 217 0.67 -13.35 -28.18
N SER A 218 1.91 -12.93 -28.49
CA SER A 218 2.33 -11.53 -28.32
C SER A 218 1.46 -10.59 -29.15
N LEU A 219 1.14 -10.95 -30.39
CA LEU A 219 0.23 -10.18 -31.25
C LEU A 219 -1.19 -10.15 -30.66
N LEU A 220 -1.72 -11.30 -30.25
CA LEU A 220 -3.05 -11.41 -29.65
C LEU A 220 -3.19 -10.51 -28.42
N PHE A 221 -2.25 -10.59 -27.47
CA PHE A 221 -2.29 -9.77 -26.26
C PHE A 221 -2.11 -8.27 -26.57
N SER A 222 -1.32 -7.92 -27.58
CA SER A 222 -1.21 -6.53 -28.05
C SER A 222 -2.54 -5.99 -28.56
N VAL A 223 -3.28 -6.80 -29.35
CA VAL A 223 -4.62 -6.43 -29.83
C VAL A 223 -5.61 -6.29 -28.67
N LEU A 224 -5.59 -7.22 -27.70
CA LEU A 224 -6.45 -7.17 -26.52
C LEU A 224 -6.15 -5.95 -25.64
N PHE A 225 -4.87 -5.61 -25.45
CA PHE A 225 -4.45 -4.42 -24.70
C PHE A 225 -4.96 -3.13 -25.35
N VAL A 226 -4.76 -2.96 -26.66
CA VAL A 226 -5.27 -1.77 -27.38
C VAL A 226 -6.78 -1.71 -27.33
N ARG A 227 -7.48 -2.84 -27.49
CA ARG A 227 -8.94 -2.90 -27.37
C ARG A 227 -9.42 -2.49 -25.98
N GLN A 228 -8.73 -2.93 -24.92
CA GLN A 228 -9.04 -2.57 -23.54
C GLN A 228 -8.82 -1.07 -23.31
N MET A 229 -7.69 -0.51 -23.74
CA MET A 229 -7.43 0.93 -23.63
C MET A 229 -8.48 1.79 -24.33
N VAL A 230 -8.92 1.39 -25.54
CA VAL A 230 -9.97 2.10 -26.27
C VAL A 230 -11.31 2.03 -25.53
N ALA A 231 -11.64 0.88 -24.94
CA ALA A 231 -12.85 0.70 -24.13
C ALA A 231 -12.80 1.56 -22.86
N ASP A 232 -11.68 1.57 -22.15
CA ASP A 232 -11.49 2.36 -20.93
C ASP A 232 -11.51 3.87 -21.22
N TYR A 233 -10.95 4.30 -22.35
CA TYR A 233 -11.04 5.68 -22.81
C TYR A 233 -12.48 6.11 -23.11
N ALA A 234 -13.27 5.24 -23.76
CA ALA A 234 -14.68 5.50 -24.02
C ALA A 234 -15.51 5.51 -22.72
N ALA A 235 -15.23 4.60 -21.78
CA ALA A 235 -15.87 4.53 -20.48
C ALA A 235 -15.58 5.76 -19.61
N TRP A 236 -14.37 6.32 -19.71
CA TRP A 236 -13.98 7.56 -19.02
C TRP A 236 -14.85 8.75 -19.43
N ALA A 237 -15.24 8.85 -20.71
CA ALA A 237 -16.19 9.86 -21.18
C ALA A 237 -17.58 9.73 -20.51
N ASN A 238 -17.94 8.53 -20.07
CA ASN A 238 -19.18 8.21 -19.38
C ASN A 238 -19.06 8.21 -17.84
N LYS A 239 -17.93 8.65 -17.27
CA LYS A 239 -17.61 8.62 -15.82
C LYS A 239 -17.62 7.22 -15.20
N GLU A 240 -17.45 6.17 -16.00
CA GLU A 240 -17.25 4.82 -15.50
C GLU A 240 -15.77 4.62 -15.12
N MET A 241 -15.50 3.78 -14.11
CA MET A 241 -14.12 3.52 -13.68
C MET A 241 -13.42 2.59 -14.69
N PRO A 242 -12.20 2.93 -15.15
CA PRO A 242 -11.46 2.10 -16.10
C PRO A 242 -10.97 0.80 -15.46
N ASN A 243 -10.93 -0.29 -16.22
CA ASN A 243 -10.46 -1.59 -15.77
C ASN A 243 -8.94 -1.73 -15.89
N VAL A 244 -8.23 -0.95 -15.06
CA VAL A 244 -6.77 -0.90 -15.01
C VAL A 244 -6.10 -2.24 -14.70
N ALA A 245 -6.80 -3.16 -14.03
CA ALA A 245 -6.29 -4.49 -13.73
C ALA A 245 -6.13 -5.32 -15.02
N MET A 246 -7.10 -5.24 -15.92
CA MET A 246 -7.03 -5.92 -17.22
C MET A 246 -5.99 -5.30 -18.15
N GLU A 247 -5.84 -3.96 -18.14
CA GLU A 247 -4.76 -3.27 -18.86
C GLU A 247 -3.39 -3.78 -18.41
N GLY A 248 -3.16 -3.82 -17.09
CA GLY A 248 -1.92 -4.32 -16.50
C GLY A 248 -1.65 -5.79 -16.83
N PHE A 249 -2.69 -6.64 -16.80
CA PHE A 249 -2.58 -8.04 -17.16
C PHE A 249 -2.13 -8.23 -18.62
N TYR A 250 -2.79 -7.57 -19.58
CA TYR A 250 -2.40 -7.71 -20.99
C TYR A 250 -1.01 -7.15 -21.26
N ALA A 251 -0.64 -6.01 -20.65
CA ALA A 251 0.71 -5.47 -20.74
C ALA A 251 1.77 -6.46 -20.22
N ALA A 252 1.52 -7.11 -19.07
CA ALA A 252 2.41 -8.13 -18.53
C ALA A 252 2.54 -9.34 -19.48
N MET A 253 1.44 -9.82 -20.05
CA MET A 253 1.46 -10.94 -21.00
C MET A 253 2.24 -10.62 -22.28
N ILE A 254 2.16 -9.39 -22.78
CA ILE A 254 2.99 -8.94 -23.92
C ILE A 254 4.47 -9.04 -23.57
N LEU A 255 4.89 -8.49 -22.43
CA LEU A 255 6.30 -8.52 -22.02
C LEU A 255 6.81 -9.96 -21.80
N LEU A 256 6.01 -10.81 -21.15
CA LEU A 256 6.38 -12.21 -20.90
C LEU A 256 6.49 -13.02 -22.19
N THR A 257 5.57 -12.83 -23.14
CA THR A 257 5.63 -13.54 -24.42
C THR A 257 6.78 -13.06 -25.31
N ILE A 258 7.11 -11.77 -25.29
CA ILE A 258 8.30 -11.24 -25.97
C ILE A 258 9.59 -11.80 -25.35
N ALA A 259 9.70 -11.80 -24.02
CA ALA A 259 10.85 -12.37 -23.32
C ALA A 259 11.03 -13.87 -23.62
N LEU A 260 9.92 -14.62 -23.67
CA LEU A 260 9.93 -16.02 -24.07
C LEU A 260 10.37 -16.21 -25.52
N ALA A 261 9.89 -15.37 -26.45
CA ALA A 261 10.30 -15.42 -27.85
C ALA A 261 11.81 -15.18 -28.00
N ILE A 262 12.35 -14.18 -27.29
CA ILE A 262 13.81 -13.93 -27.26
C ILE A 262 14.55 -15.17 -26.72
N GLY A 263 14.02 -15.82 -25.68
CA GLY A 263 14.65 -17.02 -25.12
C GLY A 263 14.64 -18.22 -26.05
N LEU A 264 13.50 -18.47 -26.70
CA LEU A 264 13.40 -19.51 -27.72
C LEU A 264 14.35 -19.23 -28.88
N TYR A 265 14.48 -17.96 -29.30
CA TYR A 265 15.38 -17.56 -30.37
C TYR A 265 16.84 -17.84 -30.00
N LYS A 266 17.30 -17.34 -28.84
CA LYS A 266 18.66 -17.60 -28.37
C LYS A 266 18.94 -19.10 -28.28
N LYS A 267 18.03 -19.87 -27.68
CA LYS A 267 18.24 -21.30 -27.42
C LYS A 267 18.21 -22.19 -28.66
N PHE A 268 17.36 -21.90 -29.65
CA PHE A 268 17.08 -22.83 -30.75
C PHE A 268 17.42 -22.30 -32.15
N PHE A 269 17.75 -21.01 -32.28
CA PHE A 269 17.93 -20.35 -33.58
C PHE A 269 19.20 -19.52 -33.68
N MET A 270 19.87 -19.22 -32.57
CA MET A 270 21.12 -18.47 -32.54
C MET A 270 22.28 -19.42 -32.27
N ASP A 271 23.30 -19.40 -33.11
CA ASP A 271 24.54 -20.12 -32.83
C ASP A 271 25.25 -19.41 -31.66
N ASP A 272 25.70 -20.19 -30.68
CA ASP A 272 26.44 -19.69 -29.53
C ASP A 272 27.92 -20.05 -29.68
N GLU A 273 28.79 -19.08 -29.41
CA GLU A 273 30.24 -19.30 -29.31
C GLU A 273 30.68 -18.98 -27.90
N VAL A 274 31.15 -20.00 -27.19
CA VAL A 274 31.73 -19.82 -25.86
C VAL A 274 33.23 -19.78 -26.01
N LEU A 275 33.79 -18.57 -26.03
CA LEU A 275 35.22 -18.33 -25.94
C LEU A 275 35.65 -18.53 -24.49
N VAL A 276 36.52 -19.50 -24.25
CA VAL A 276 37.20 -19.66 -22.95
C VAL A 276 38.66 -19.29 -23.19
N GLU A 277 39.08 -18.15 -22.64
CA GLU A 277 40.51 -17.90 -22.50
C GLU A 277 41.07 -18.87 -21.46
N ASP A 278 42.25 -19.41 -21.72
CA ASP A 278 42.96 -20.25 -20.74
C ASP A 278 43.25 -19.40 -19.50
N ALA A 279 43.26 -20.01 -18.31
CA ALA A 279 43.56 -19.30 -17.05
C ALA A 279 44.98 -18.70 -17.03
N SER A 280 45.79 -19.03 -18.04
CA SER A 280 47.12 -18.50 -18.32
C SER A 280 47.16 -17.34 -19.34
N GLY A 281 46.00 -16.90 -19.85
CA GLY A 281 45.89 -15.83 -20.84
C GLY A 281 46.46 -14.49 -20.34
N GLU A 282 47.28 -13.85 -21.16
CA GLU A 282 48.03 -12.61 -20.82
C GLU A 282 47.16 -11.33 -20.70
N PHE A 283 45.84 -11.44 -20.50
CA PHE A 283 44.98 -10.26 -20.37
C PHE A 283 45.11 -9.66 -18.96
N PRO A 284 45.46 -8.36 -18.82
CA PRO A 284 45.82 -7.78 -17.53
C PRO A 284 44.58 -7.36 -16.73
N TRP A 285 43.82 -8.32 -16.20
CA TRP A 285 42.98 -8.13 -15.01
C TRP A 285 42.68 -9.45 -14.30
#